data_AF-A0A7W1EMD9-F1
#
_entry.id   AF-A0A7W1EMD9-F1
#
_cell.length_a   1.000
_cell.length_b   1.000
_cell.length_c   1.000
_cell.angle_alpha   90.00
_cell.angle_beta   90.00
_cell.angle_gamma   90.00
#
_symmetry.space_group_name_H-M   'P 1'
#
loop_
_entity.id
_entity.type
_entity.pdbx_description
1 polymer ?
#
loop_
_entity_poly.entity_id
_entity_poly.type
_entity_poly.pdbx_seq_one_letter_code
_entity_poly.pdbx_strand_id
1 'polypeptide(L)'
;YFGSQYVHRTVDEGATWERISPDLTANDPRYRATIPGDPITIDVTGEELYATLYAIRESPIAPGVIWTGANDGPIHVTRDNGRTWTDVTPAGLPPGGRVQSIEPSPHRAGSAYVAVLRYLLGDFQPYLYKTDDYGRTWRRLTSGSNGIPADEPTRVVREDPSRAGLLYAGTEFGMYLSFDDGAHWRPFQLNLPAVPVTDITIRRQDLVLSTQGRSFWIFDDLTPLQQMTEAVAARSAHLFTPRSAIRYRYRAGFGGIEGERDAAADAPVYPAAGAMIDYWLSAPASAVSLEILDDRGTVVRSFTSDSSRDTTTTAAATTRLSARIGVNRFIWDMKLAGPWTADSLRGRNGPLATPGAYRVRFTAGDMTETQPLLLLADPRVARDGISSATLGEQLAYNLRVRDLVSDANRAVVSLKAARARLGPTDEIVALERALVTPAVRYSRPGLQAHIAYLYGMTNGADQRIGRDAVERYAELRQALDALLPRVAGVGGP
;
A
#
# COMPACT_ATOMS: atom_id res chain seq x y z
N TYR A 1 26.72 -11.43 7.05
CA TYR A 1 27.08 -12.69 7.73
C TYR A 1 26.77 -13.86 6.82
N PHE A 2 27.50 -14.96 6.96
CA PHE A 2 27.28 -16.21 6.24
C PHE A 2 27.38 -17.39 7.22
N GLY A 3 26.57 -18.43 7.03
CA GLY A 3 26.48 -19.58 7.93
C GLY A 3 27.04 -20.85 7.31
N SER A 4 27.98 -21.49 8.01
CA SER A 4 28.28 -22.92 7.89
C SER A 4 27.86 -23.58 9.22
N GLN A 5 28.63 -24.51 9.80
CA GLN A 5 28.57 -24.77 11.24
C GLN A 5 29.10 -23.59 12.09
N TYR A 6 29.75 -22.62 11.44
CA TYR A 6 30.29 -21.39 12.01
C TYR A 6 29.60 -20.15 11.45
N VAL A 7 29.71 -19.03 12.17
CA VAL A 7 29.36 -17.71 11.67
C VAL A 7 30.59 -17.07 11.04
N HIS A 8 30.42 -16.62 9.79
CA HIS A 8 31.41 -15.85 9.06
C HIS A 8 30.92 -14.40 8.89
N ARG A 9 31.82 -13.44 9.09
CA ARG A 9 31.55 -12.00 8.94
C ARG A 9 32.41 -11.41 7.84
N THR A 10 31.84 -10.45 7.12
CA THR A 10 32.54 -9.54 6.21
C THR A 10 32.16 -8.10 6.59
N VAL A 11 33.09 -7.17 6.39
CA VAL A 11 32.88 -5.72 6.55
C VAL A 11 33.23 -4.94 5.27
N ASP A 12 33.46 -5.66 4.18
CA ASP A 12 33.98 -5.16 2.90
C ASP A 12 33.19 -5.73 1.71
N GLU A 13 31.86 -5.81 1.87
CA GLU A 13 30.91 -6.28 0.86
C GLU A 13 31.18 -7.71 0.37
N GLY A 14 31.82 -8.54 1.19
CA GLY A 14 32.09 -9.95 0.92
C GLY A 14 33.45 -10.24 0.28
N ALA A 15 34.34 -9.23 0.17
CA ALA A 15 35.68 -9.43 -0.36
C ALA A 15 36.55 -10.29 0.58
N THR A 16 36.44 -10.10 1.89
CA THR A 16 37.11 -10.94 2.90
C THR A 16 36.14 -11.43 3.97
N TRP A 17 36.42 -12.63 4.50
CA TRP A 17 35.59 -13.30 5.50
C TRP A 17 36.43 -13.75 6.68
N GLU A 18 35.94 -13.47 7.88
CA GLU A 18 36.50 -13.95 9.14
C GLU A 18 35.49 -14.83 9.87
N ARG A 19 35.97 -15.92 10.47
CA ARG A 19 35.16 -16.77 11.35
C ARG A 19 35.06 -16.11 12.73
N ILE A 20 33.83 -15.87 13.18
CA ILE A 20 33.54 -15.19 14.48
C ILE A 20 32.79 -16.09 15.45
N SER A 21 32.80 -17.42 15.28
CA SER A 21 32.18 -18.34 16.22
C SER A 21 32.90 -19.68 16.33
N PRO A 22 32.72 -20.42 17.43
CA PRO A 22 32.93 -21.87 17.45
C PRO A 22 31.82 -22.57 16.64
N ASP A 23 31.84 -23.90 16.59
CA ASP A 23 30.75 -24.69 16.02
C ASP A 23 29.48 -24.46 16.86
N LEU A 24 28.42 -23.95 16.24
CA LEU A 24 27.16 -23.58 16.91
C LEU A 24 26.00 -24.54 16.59
N THR A 25 26.33 -25.76 16.15
CA THR A 25 25.37 -26.79 15.73
C THR A 25 25.29 -27.93 16.75
N ALA A 26 24.34 -28.85 16.57
CA ALA A 26 24.27 -30.03 17.45
C ALA A 26 25.45 -30.97 17.19
N ASN A 27 25.97 -30.97 15.96
CA ASN A 27 27.16 -31.71 15.54
C ASN A 27 27.11 -33.21 15.92
N ASP A 28 25.92 -33.81 15.79
CA ASP A 28 25.68 -35.18 16.22
C ASP A 28 26.51 -36.17 15.37
N PRO A 29 27.37 -37.01 16.00
CA PRO A 29 28.20 -37.98 15.29
C PRO A 29 27.41 -38.94 14.39
N ARG A 30 26.14 -39.22 14.72
CA ARG A 30 25.27 -40.09 13.93
C ARG A 30 25.06 -39.55 12.51
N TYR A 31 24.86 -38.24 12.38
CA TYR A 31 24.64 -37.61 11.08
C TYR A 31 25.95 -37.39 10.30
N ARG A 32 27.08 -37.26 10.98
CA ARG A 32 28.40 -37.17 10.34
C ARG A 32 28.87 -38.49 9.72
N ALA A 33 28.39 -39.60 10.25
CA ALA A 33 28.71 -40.94 9.75
C ALA A 33 27.79 -41.38 8.60
N THR A 34 26.74 -40.61 8.28
CA THR A 34 25.81 -40.93 7.20
C THR A 34 26.31 -40.33 5.89
N ILE A 35 26.34 -41.14 4.84
CA ILE A 35 26.54 -40.66 3.47
C ILE A 35 25.15 -40.27 2.94
N PRO A 36 24.91 -38.97 2.61
CA PRO A 36 23.67 -38.53 1.96
C PRO A 36 23.20 -39.47 0.85
N GLY A 37 21.92 -39.83 0.87
CA GLY A 37 21.31 -40.74 -0.10
C GLY A 37 21.77 -42.22 -0.08
N ASP A 38 22.66 -42.64 0.82
CA ASP A 38 23.03 -44.06 0.98
C ASP A 38 21.86 -44.93 1.51
N PRO A 39 21.67 -46.17 1.00
CA PRO A 39 22.41 -46.84 -0.07
C PRO A 39 21.80 -46.65 -1.47
N ILE A 40 20.77 -45.81 -1.61
CA ILE A 40 19.92 -45.76 -2.82
C ILE A 40 20.57 -44.92 -3.92
N THR A 41 20.89 -43.67 -3.63
CA THR A 41 21.52 -42.74 -4.57
C THR A 41 22.37 -41.77 -3.78
N ILE A 42 23.64 -42.13 -3.61
CA ILE A 42 24.59 -41.31 -2.86
C ILE A 42 24.66 -39.92 -3.48
N ASP A 43 24.31 -38.90 -2.69
CA ASP A 43 24.45 -37.51 -3.08
C ASP A 43 25.92 -37.08 -2.93
N VAL A 44 26.53 -36.70 -4.07
CA VAL A 44 27.92 -36.26 -4.15
C VAL A 44 28.09 -34.77 -3.80
N THR A 45 27.00 -34.01 -3.74
CA THR A 45 27.04 -32.56 -3.48
C THR A 45 27.18 -32.25 -1.99
N GLY A 46 26.75 -33.17 -1.12
CA GLY A 46 26.75 -32.98 0.33
C GLY A 46 25.66 -32.01 0.80
N GLU A 47 24.66 -31.71 -0.04
CA GLU A 47 23.56 -30.80 0.29
C GLU A 47 22.71 -31.32 1.46
N GLU A 48 22.69 -32.63 1.69
CA GLU A 48 21.94 -33.26 2.79
C GLU A 48 22.76 -33.44 4.08
N LEU A 49 23.94 -32.82 4.19
CA LEU A 49 24.71 -32.84 5.43
C LEU A 49 24.05 -31.95 6.50
N TYR A 50 23.81 -32.54 7.68
CA TYR A 50 23.31 -31.86 8.87
C TYR A 50 24.44 -30.99 9.50
N ALA A 51 24.10 -30.13 10.47
CA ALA A 51 25.02 -29.18 11.13
C ALA A 51 25.38 -27.95 10.28
N THR A 52 24.36 -27.17 9.89
CA THR A 52 24.52 -25.85 9.26
C THR A 52 23.64 -24.81 9.93
N LEU A 53 24.13 -23.59 10.08
CA LEU A 53 23.40 -22.42 10.56
C LEU A 53 22.52 -21.85 9.44
N TYR A 54 21.21 -22.04 9.56
CA TYR A 54 20.20 -21.61 8.58
C TYR A 54 19.66 -20.20 8.88
N ALA A 55 19.58 -19.83 10.15
CA ALA A 55 19.11 -18.53 10.58
C ALA A 55 20.26 -17.76 11.21
N ILE A 56 20.56 -16.57 10.69
CA ILE A 56 21.48 -15.60 11.31
C ILE A 56 20.84 -14.22 11.23
N ARG A 57 20.70 -13.55 12.37
CA ARG A 57 20.18 -12.18 12.47
C ARG A 57 20.91 -11.38 13.54
N GLU A 58 21.31 -10.17 13.18
CA GLU A 58 21.76 -9.15 14.14
C GLU A 58 20.56 -8.30 14.58
N SER A 59 20.56 -7.87 15.84
CA SER A 59 19.51 -6.98 16.35
C SER A 59 19.51 -5.65 15.59
N PRO A 60 18.34 -5.17 15.11
CA PRO A 60 18.25 -3.88 14.43
C PRO A 60 18.47 -2.67 15.35
N ILE A 61 18.44 -2.89 16.67
CA ILE A 61 18.51 -1.84 17.70
C ILE A 61 19.67 -2.03 18.68
N ALA A 62 20.44 -3.12 18.59
CA ALA A 62 21.57 -3.41 19.46
C ALA A 62 22.73 -4.05 18.67
N PRO A 63 23.65 -3.24 18.10
CA PRO A 63 24.80 -3.74 17.35
C PRO A 63 25.65 -4.73 18.16
N GLY A 64 26.09 -5.80 17.51
CA GLY A 64 26.87 -6.87 18.13
C GLY A 64 26.07 -7.90 18.92
N VAL A 65 24.74 -7.75 18.99
CA VAL A 65 23.83 -8.81 19.42
C VAL A 65 23.41 -9.63 18.22
N ILE A 66 23.96 -10.84 18.07
CA ILE A 66 23.74 -11.71 16.91
C ILE A 66 23.14 -13.02 17.39
N TRP A 67 22.07 -13.45 16.73
CA TRP A 67 21.36 -14.70 16.98
C TRP A 67 21.61 -15.67 15.83
N THR A 68 21.75 -16.96 16.16
CA THR A 68 21.92 -18.02 15.18
C THR A 68 21.05 -19.23 15.49
N GLY A 69 20.59 -19.92 14.45
CA GLY A 69 19.79 -21.13 14.56
C GLY A 69 20.27 -22.17 13.55
N ALA A 70 20.49 -23.38 14.02
CA ALA A 70 20.98 -24.49 13.22
C ALA A 70 19.83 -25.33 12.61
N ASN A 71 20.11 -26.03 11.51
CA ASN A 71 19.16 -26.99 10.93
C ASN A 71 18.97 -28.27 11.76
N ASP A 72 19.81 -28.48 12.76
CA ASP A 72 19.80 -29.62 13.67
C ASP A 72 19.43 -29.24 15.11
N GLY A 73 18.93 -28.02 15.34
CA GLY A 73 18.21 -27.64 16.56
C GLY A 73 18.78 -26.46 17.34
N PRO A 74 20.10 -26.37 17.61
CA PRO A 74 20.61 -25.38 18.55
C PRO A 74 20.37 -23.92 18.14
N ILE A 75 20.10 -23.10 19.16
CA ILE A 75 19.95 -21.65 19.05
C ILE A 75 21.00 -21.01 19.93
N HIS A 76 21.80 -20.11 19.36
CA HIS A 76 22.84 -19.40 20.09
C HIS A 76 22.68 -17.88 19.97
N VAL A 77 23.19 -17.17 20.96
CA VAL A 77 23.29 -15.71 20.94
C VAL A 77 24.69 -15.26 21.39
N THR A 78 25.21 -14.24 20.72
CA THR A 78 26.34 -13.43 21.17
C THR A 78 25.85 -12.01 21.47
N ARG A 79 26.53 -11.33 22.39
CA ARG A 79 26.26 -9.92 22.75
C ARG A 79 27.52 -9.06 22.66
N ASP A 80 28.59 -9.61 22.11
CA ASP A 80 29.92 -9.00 22.09
C ASP A 80 30.59 -9.16 20.70
N ASN A 81 29.78 -9.09 19.64
CA ASN A 81 30.23 -9.21 18.25
C ASN A 81 30.91 -10.56 17.92
N GLY A 82 30.44 -11.64 18.53
CA GLY A 82 30.92 -13.01 18.26
C GLY A 82 32.15 -13.42 19.06
N ARG A 83 32.58 -12.66 20.07
CA ARG A 83 33.70 -13.09 20.93
C ARG A 83 33.28 -14.24 21.83
N THR A 84 32.07 -14.18 22.37
CA THR A 84 31.47 -15.25 23.17
C THR A 84 30.07 -15.58 22.68
N TRP A 85 29.73 -16.86 22.72
CA TRP A 85 28.43 -17.40 22.29
C TRP A 85 27.83 -18.22 23.42
N THR A 86 26.53 -18.09 23.63
CA THR A 86 25.77 -18.84 24.63
C THR A 86 24.71 -19.68 23.93
N ASP A 87 24.66 -20.99 24.22
CA ASP A 87 23.54 -21.84 23.83
C ASP A 87 22.32 -21.44 24.65
N VAL A 88 21.26 -21.06 23.96
CA VAL A 88 20.00 -20.58 24.52
C VAL A 88 18.83 -21.37 23.94
N THR A 89 19.07 -22.62 23.56
CA THR A 89 18.01 -23.50 23.04
C THR A 89 16.92 -23.71 24.10
N PRO A 90 15.62 -23.51 23.77
CA PRO A 90 14.53 -23.70 24.73
C PRO A 90 14.54 -25.12 25.31
N ALA A 91 14.58 -25.25 26.64
CA ALA A 91 14.63 -26.56 27.30
C ALA A 91 13.42 -27.48 26.99
N GLY A 92 12.27 -26.88 26.64
CA GLY A 92 11.05 -27.60 26.25
C GLY A 92 10.98 -28.00 24.77
N LEU A 93 11.96 -27.61 23.95
CA LEU A 93 12.04 -28.01 22.54
C LEU A 93 12.71 -29.38 22.44
N PRO A 94 12.07 -30.41 21.85
CA PRO A 94 12.74 -31.68 21.64
C PRO A 94 13.98 -31.54 20.73
N PRO A 95 15.04 -32.35 20.91
CA PRO A 95 16.23 -32.28 20.08
C PRO A 95 15.95 -32.41 18.59
N GLY A 96 16.80 -31.81 17.77
CA GLY A 96 16.64 -31.73 16.32
C GLY A 96 15.64 -30.67 15.87
N GLY A 97 15.23 -30.74 14.61
CA GLY A 97 14.37 -29.75 13.99
C GLY A 97 15.17 -28.57 13.45
N ARG A 98 14.67 -27.98 12.38
CA ARG A 98 15.33 -26.86 11.73
C ARG A 98 14.88 -25.56 12.36
N VAL A 99 15.80 -24.77 12.89
CA VAL A 99 15.51 -23.38 13.24
C VAL A 99 15.32 -22.60 11.94
N GLN A 100 14.06 -22.46 11.53
CA GLN A 100 13.68 -21.96 10.22
C GLN A 100 13.78 -20.42 10.15
N SER A 101 13.48 -19.74 11.27
CA SER A 101 13.66 -18.30 11.37
C SER A 101 13.96 -17.87 12.80
N ILE A 102 14.75 -16.81 12.92
CA ILE A 102 14.95 -16.04 14.15
C ILE A 102 14.71 -14.58 13.79
N GLU A 103 13.99 -13.84 14.63
CA GLU A 103 13.68 -12.43 14.44
C GLU A 103 13.93 -11.67 15.75
N PRO A 104 15.07 -10.97 15.89
CA PRO A 104 15.28 -10.05 17.00
C PRO A 104 14.24 -8.93 16.97
N SER A 105 13.68 -8.57 18.12
CA SER A 105 12.64 -7.54 18.20
C SER A 105 13.17 -6.17 17.73
N PRO A 106 12.41 -5.43 16.92
CA PRO A 106 12.71 -4.03 16.61
C PRO A 106 12.37 -3.08 17.78
N HIS A 107 11.72 -3.56 18.84
CA HIS A 107 11.25 -2.74 19.96
C HIS A 107 12.05 -2.92 21.25
N ARG A 108 12.63 -4.10 21.48
CA ARG A 108 13.28 -4.43 22.75
C ARG A 108 14.58 -5.21 22.56
N ALA A 109 15.68 -4.63 23.04
CA ALA A 109 16.96 -5.32 23.07
C ALA A 109 16.85 -6.58 23.96
N GLY A 110 17.31 -7.71 23.44
CA GLY A 110 17.23 -9.00 24.13
C GLY A 110 15.96 -9.81 23.86
N SER A 111 14.95 -9.21 23.23
CA SER A 111 13.79 -9.96 22.74
C SER A 111 14.08 -10.57 21.38
N ALA A 112 13.62 -11.80 21.17
CA ALA A 112 13.66 -12.47 19.88
C ALA A 112 12.51 -13.47 19.75
N TYR A 113 12.07 -13.68 18.51
CA TYR A 113 11.08 -14.68 18.13
C TYR A 113 11.74 -15.75 17.27
N VAL A 114 11.34 -17.01 17.45
CA VAL A 114 11.93 -18.15 16.74
C VAL A 114 10.83 -19.06 16.23
N ALA A 115 10.97 -19.53 14.99
CA ALA A 115 10.18 -20.62 14.44
C ALA A 115 11.06 -21.86 14.22
N VAL A 116 10.61 -23.01 14.72
CA VAL A 116 11.30 -24.30 14.54
C VAL A 116 10.42 -25.25 13.74
N LEU A 117 10.97 -25.79 12.66
CA LEU A 117 10.28 -26.67 11.73
C LEU A 117 10.70 -28.12 11.97
N ARG A 118 9.74 -28.98 12.32
CA ARG A 118 9.99 -30.37 12.74
C ARG A 118 9.27 -31.43 11.91
N TYR A 119 8.51 -31.04 10.88
CA TYR A 119 7.69 -31.98 10.10
C TYR A 119 8.51 -33.09 9.41
N LEU A 120 9.77 -32.82 9.04
CA LEU A 120 10.70 -33.83 8.49
C LEU A 120 11.08 -34.93 9.51
N LEU A 121 10.81 -34.70 10.80
CA LEU A 121 10.96 -35.69 11.87
C LEU A 121 9.63 -36.38 12.21
N GLY A 122 8.58 -36.21 11.40
CA GLY A 122 7.23 -36.71 11.67
C GLY A 122 6.46 -35.92 12.73
N ASP A 123 6.96 -34.76 13.15
CA ASP A 123 6.34 -33.89 14.15
C ASP A 123 5.74 -32.65 13.49
N PHE A 124 4.40 -32.65 13.35
CA PHE A 124 3.65 -31.61 12.66
C PHE A 124 3.25 -30.44 13.58
N GLN A 125 3.69 -30.42 14.84
CA GLN A 125 3.29 -29.36 15.75
C GLN A 125 3.86 -27.98 15.35
N PRO A 126 3.10 -26.89 15.60
CA PRO A 126 3.61 -25.53 15.50
C PRO A 126 4.58 -25.24 16.65
N TYR A 127 5.74 -24.67 16.33
CA TYR A 127 6.76 -24.27 17.29
C TYR A 127 7.19 -22.83 17.03
N LEU A 128 6.46 -21.90 17.62
CA LEU A 128 6.88 -20.52 17.75
C LEU A 128 7.28 -20.25 19.21
N TYR A 129 8.41 -19.58 19.40
CA TYR A 129 8.92 -19.20 20.71
C TYR A 129 9.25 -17.71 20.75
N LYS A 130 9.14 -17.13 21.95
CA LYS A 130 9.59 -15.78 22.27
C LYS A 130 10.50 -15.81 23.50
N THR A 131 11.54 -15.00 23.48
CA THR A 131 12.31 -14.62 24.66
C THR A 131 12.31 -13.11 24.82
N ASP A 132 12.52 -12.62 26.04
CA ASP A 132 12.67 -11.20 26.38
C ASP A 132 14.00 -10.92 27.12
N ASP A 133 14.87 -11.91 27.28
CA ASP A 133 16.01 -11.85 28.19
C ASP A 133 17.30 -12.47 27.60
N TYR A 134 17.46 -12.36 26.27
CA TYR A 134 18.54 -12.96 25.51
C TYR A 134 18.53 -14.49 25.56
N GLY A 135 17.35 -15.11 25.58
CA GLY A 135 17.17 -16.55 25.47
C GLY A 135 17.40 -17.32 26.77
N ARG A 136 17.50 -16.63 27.92
CA ARG A 136 17.58 -17.31 29.23
C ARG A 136 16.26 -17.97 29.56
N THR A 137 15.14 -17.33 29.19
CA THR A 137 13.81 -17.89 29.30
C THR A 137 13.06 -17.80 27.98
N TRP A 138 12.21 -18.79 27.73
CA TRP A 138 11.41 -18.91 26.51
C TRP A 138 9.96 -19.18 26.84
N ARG A 139 9.07 -18.49 26.11
CA ARG A 139 7.63 -18.75 26.08
C ARG A 139 7.26 -19.34 24.73
N ARG A 140 6.66 -20.53 24.71
CA ARG A 140 6.04 -21.08 23.50
C ARG A 140 4.77 -20.27 23.18
N LEU A 141 4.65 -19.79 21.95
CA LEU A 141 3.53 -18.98 21.46
C LEU A 141 2.43 -19.82 20.81
N THR A 142 2.66 -21.12 20.65
CA THR A 142 1.76 -22.04 19.94
C THR A 142 1.44 -23.24 20.82
N SER A 143 0.21 -23.29 21.33
CA SER A 143 -0.27 -24.45 22.10
C SER A 143 -0.92 -25.53 21.23
N GLY A 144 -1.16 -25.24 19.95
CA GLY A 144 -2.01 -26.06 19.07
C GLY A 144 -3.51 -25.82 19.29
N SER A 145 -3.88 -24.96 20.23
CA SER A 145 -5.27 -24.65 20.61
C SER A 145 -5.56 -23.16 20.77
N ASN A 146 -4.53 -22.30 20.71
CA ASN A 146 -4.66 -20.85 20.83
C ASN A 146 -4.82 -20.13 19.49
N GLY A 147 -5.35 -20.82 18.48
CA GLY A 147 -5.70 -20.27 17.17
C GLY A 147 -4.93 -20.89 15.99
N ILE A 148 -3.67 -21.27 16.19
CA ILE A 148 -2.92 -22.11 15.22
C ILE A 148 -3.13 -23.58 15.61
N PRO A 149 -3.66 -24.44 14.72
CA PRO A 149 -3.88 -25.85 15.01
C PRO A 149 -2.60 -26.65 15.30
N ALA A 150 -2.74 -27.76 16.02
CA ALA A 150 -1.63 -28.61 16.44
C ALA A 150 -0.95 -29.38 15.30
N ASP A 151 -1.53 -29.39 14.10
CA ASP A 151 -1.04 -30.07 12.90
C ASP A 151 -0.61 -29.07 11.80
N GLU A 152 -0.37 -27.81 12.17
CA GLU A 152 0.14 -26.77 11.27
C GLU A 152 1.59 -26.38 11.62
N PRO A 153 2.60 -26.95 10.94
CA PRO A 153 3.99 -26.58 11.18
C PRO A 153 4.24 -25.11 10.81
N THR A 154 4.90 -24.39 11.71
CA THR A 154 5.20 -22.96 11.55
C THR A 154 6.59 -22.74 10.97
N ARG A 155 6.72 -21.89 9.95
CA ARG A 155 7.99 -21.57 9.30
C ARG A 155 8.58 -20.25 9.74
N VAL A 156 7.73 -19.25 9.96
CA VAL A 156 8.18 -17.87 10.17
C VAL A 156 7.28 -17.12 11.13
N VAL A 157 7.89 -16.27 11.95
CA VAL A 157 7.20 -15.29 12.80
C VAL A 157 7.92 -13.95 12.71
N ARG A 158 7.16 -12.86 12.59
CA ARG A 158 7.67 -11.48 12.56
C ARG A 158 6.87 -10.61 13.52
N GLU A 159 7.57 -9.76 14.25
CA GLU A 159 6.96 -8.69 15.03
C GLU A 159 6.82 -7.43 14.14
N ASP A 160 5.67 -6.78 14.20
CA ASP A 160 5.42 -5.54 13.47
C ASP A 160 6.35 -4.43 13.97
N PRO A 161 7.12 -3.74 13.11
CA PRO A 161 8.07 -2.72 13.52
C PRO A 161 7.41 -1.41 14.01
N SER A 162 6.12 -1.22 13.78
CA SER A 162 5.35 -0.04 14.21
C SER A 162 4.50 -0.31 15.46
N ARG A 163 4.25 -1.58 15.81
CA ARG A 163 3.47 -1.97 16.99
C ARG A 163 4.02 -3.23 17.66
N ALA A 164 4.62 -3.03 18.84
CA ALA A 164 5.04 -4.13 19.70
C ALA A 164 3.87 -5.08 20.01
N GLY A 165 4.14 -6.39 19.97
CA GLY A 165 3.14 -7.44 20.23
C GLY A 165 2.13 -7.69 19.11
N LEU A 166 2.14 -6.94 18.00
CA LEU A 166 1.46 -7.35 16.77
C LEU A 166 2.37 -8.30 16.00
N LEU A 167 1.94 -9.56 15.85
CA LEU A 167 2.75 -10.62 15.24
C LEU A 167 2.08 -11.18 13.98
N TYR A 168 2.91 -11.56 13.02
CA TYR A 168 2.51 -12.30 11.82
C TYR A 168 3.24 -13.65 11.79
N ALA A 169 2.50 -14.72 11.55
CA ALA A 169 3.04 -16.07 11.45
C ALA A 169 2.67 -16.72 10.11
N GLY A 170 3.66 -17.38 9.49
CA GLY A 170 3.49 -18.20 8.30
C GLY A 170 3.66 -19.68 8.62
N THR A 171 2.76 -20.52 8.12
CA THR A 171 2.75 -21.98 8.30
C THR A 171 2.98 -22.70 6.97
N GLU A 172 3.00 -24.04 6.98
CA GLU A 172 2.92 -24.85 5.75
C GLU A 172 1.63 -24.63 4.94
N PHE A 173 0.59 -24.06 5.57
CA PHE A 173 -0.75 -24.02 4.99
C PHE A 173 -1.34 -22.62 4.88
N GLY A 174 -0.74 -21.61 5.50
CA GLY A 174 -1.29 -20.26 5.42
C GLY A 174 -0.68 -19.26 6.40
N MET A 175 -1.45 -18.21 6.64
CA MET A 175 -1.07 -17.06 7.46
C MET A 175 -1.94 -16.92 8.69
N TYR A 176 -1.32 -16.50 9.79
CA TYR A 176 -1.98 -16.13 11.03
C TYR A 176 -1.45 -14.79 11.54
N LEU A 177 -2.27 -14.10 12.32
CA LEU A 177 -1.86 -12.88 13.03
C LEU A 177 -2.24 -12.96 14.51
N SER A 178 -1.50 -12.26 15.35
CA SER A 178 -1.81 -12.07 16.77
C SER A 178 -1.72 -10.58 17.13
N PHE A 179 -2.69 -10.08 17.90
CA PHE A 179 -2.71 -8.70 18.41
C PHE A 179 -2.19 -8.58 19.85
N ASP A 180 -1.83 -9.70 20.48
CA ASP A 180 -1.56 -9.85 21.91
C ASP A 180 -0.28 -10.65 22.18
N ASP A 181 0.76 -10.41 21.37
CA ASP A 181 2.09 -10.98 21.52
C ASP A 181 2.08 -12.52 21.53
N GLY A 182 1.27 -13.11 20.66
CA GLY A 182 1.17 -14.55 20.44
C GLY A 182 0.40 -15.30 21.52
N ALA A 183 -0.38 -14.62 22.37
CA ALA A 183 -1.30 -15.29 23.29
C ALA A 183 -2.46 -15.95 22.52
N HIS A 184 -3.05 -15.22 21.57
CA HIS A 184 -4.09 -15.72 20.66
C HIS A 184 -3.75 -15.40 19.21
N TRP A 185 -3.97 -16.39 18.34
CA TRP A 185 -3.79 -16.29 16.91
C TRP A 185 -5.13 -16.32 16.19
N ARG A 186 -5.20 -15.64 15.04
CA ARG A 186 -6.37 -15.62 14.17
C ARG A 186 -5.93 -15.91 12.74
N PRO A 187 -6.70 -16.71 11.97
CA PRO A 187 -6.43 -16.90 10.55
C PRO A 187 -6.37 -15.54 9.83
N PHE A 188 -5.35 -15.36 9.00
CA PHE A 188 -5.13 -14.17 8.18
C PHE A 188 -4.92 -14.55 6.71
N GLN A 189 -5.82 -15.38 6.19
CA GLN A 189 -5.68 -15.98 4.87
C GLN A 189 -6.13 -15.05 3.73
N LEU A 190 -7.24 -14.32 3.90
CA LEU A 190 -7.84 -13.47 2.86
C LEU A 190 -7.97 -14.22 1.52
N ASN A 191 -7.33 -13.73 0.45
CA ASN A 191 -7.28 -14.34 -0.88
C ASN A 191 -5.98 -15.13 -1.15
N LEU A 192 -5.13 -15.33 -0.14
CA LEU A 192 -3.93 -16.15 -0.26
C LEU A 192 -4.34 -17.62 -0.45
N PRO A 193 -3.77 -18.37 -1.40
CA PRO A 193 -4.01 -19.81 -1.51
C PRO A 193 -3.41 -20.56 -0.31
N ALA A 194 -3.89 -21.77 -0.04
CA ALA A 194 -3.29 -22.65 0.96
C ALA A 194 -1.94 -23.16 0.46
N VAL A 195 -0.85 -22.48 0.84
CA VAL A 195 0.53 -22.78 0.44
C VAL A 195 1.50 -22.48 1.57
N PRO A 196 2.70 -23.10 1.56
CA PRO A 196 3.72 -22.78 2.55
C PRO A 196 4.15 -21.33 2.44
N VAL A 197 4.07 -20.60 3.55
CA VAL A 197 4.63 -19.25 3.68
C VAL A 197 6.06 -19.38 4.18
N THR A 198 7.03 -19.09 3.33
CA THR A 198 8.44 -19.37 3.58
C THR A 198 9.17 -18.25 4.30
N ASP A 199 8.77 -17.01 4.07
CA ASP A 199 9.30 -15.82 4.77
C ASP A 199 8.29 -14.67 4.73
N ILE A 200 8.47 -13.73 5.65
CA ILE A 200 7.67 -12.51 5.83
C ILE A 200 8.63 -11.34 6.05
N THR A 201 8.37 -10.22 5.39
CA THR A 201 9.00 -8.94 5.73
C THR A 201 7.98 -7.81 5.68
N ILE A 202 8.23 -6.76 6.45
CA ILE A 202 7.39 -5.56 6.47
C ILE A 202 8.20 -4.42 5.88
N ARG A 203 7.69 -3.80 4.82
CA ARG A 203 8.36 -2.70 4.15
C ARG A 203 7.37 -1.61 3.80
N ARG A 204 7.64 -0.38 4.24
CA ARG A 204 6.76 0.79 4.00
C ARG A 204 5.32 0.55 4.46
N GLN A 205 5.16 -0.16 5.58
CA GLN A 205 3.87 -0.60 6.12
C GLN A 205 3.11 -1.58 5.21
N ASP A 206 3.73 -2.16 4.18
CA ASP A 206 3.16 -3.27 3.42
C ASP A 206 3.74 -4.59 3.96
N LEU A 207 2.91 -5.62 4.05
CA LEU A 207 3.33 -6.97 4.44
C LEU A 207 3.67 -7.75 3.18
N VAL A 208 4.92 -8.17 3.05
CA VAL A 208 5.43 -8.93 1.90
C VAL A 208 5.69 -10.36 2.34
N LEU A 209 5.11 -11.31 1.62
CA LEU A 209 5.19 -12.74 1.88
C LEU A 209 5.91 -13.42 0.73
N SER A 210 6.80 -14.38 1.01
CA SER A 210 7.23 -15.37 0.01
C SER A 210 6.51 -16.69 0.24
N THR A 211 6.11 -17.35 -0.84
CA THR A 211 5.43 -18.65 -0.79
C THR A 211 6.21 -19.72 -1.53
N GLN A 212 6.00 -20.98 -1.18
CA GLN A 212 6.48 -22.10 -1.98
C GLN A 212 5.49 -22.39 -3.12
N GLY A 213 5.90 -22.08 -4.36
CA GLY A 213 5.13 -22.40 -5.57
C GLY A 213 4.10 -21.36 -6.03
N ARG A 214 3.94 -20.22 -5.34
CA ARG A 214 2.98 -19.14 -5.71
C ARG A 214 3.56 -17.72 -5.62
N SER A 215 4.87 -17.56 -5.86
CA SER A 215 5.57 -16.26 -5.90
C SER A 215 5.49 -15.48 -4.58
N PHE A 216 5.72 -14.16 -4.64
CA PHE A 216 5.53 -13.23 -3.54
C PHE A 216 4.13 -12.61 -3.55
N TRP A 217 3.61 -12.31 -2.36
CA TRP A 217 2.33 -11.64 -2.14
C TRP A 217 2.53 -10.38 -1.32
N ILE A 218 1.76 -9.34 -1.61
CA ILE A 218 1.82 -8.07 -0.88
C ILE A 218 0.43 -7.75 -0.36
N PHE A 219 0.30 -7.64 0.96
CA PHE A 219 -0.83 -6.98 1.58
C PHE A 219 -0.48 -5.50 1.71
N ASP A 220 -1.10 -4.68 0.87
CA ASP A 220 -0.88 -3.25 0.87
C ASP A 220 -1.41 -2.64 2.16
N ASP A 221 -0.57 -1.85 2.83
CA ASP A 221 -0.93 -0.95 3.93
C ASP A 221 -1.58 -1.62 5.16
N LEU A 222 -0.70 -1.99 6.11
CA LEU A 222 -0.98 -2.54 7.43
C LEU A 222 -1.55 -1.53 8.43
N THR A 223 -1.64 -0.25 8.06
CA THR A 223 -2.06 0.85 8.95
C THR A 223 -3.34 0.52 9.75
N PRO A 224 -4.41 -0.07 9.17
CA PRO A 224 -5.60 -0.44 9.93
C PRO A 224 -5.31 -1.49 11.01
N LEU A 225 -4.48 -2.49 10.72
CA LEU A 225 -4.11 -3.53 11.69
C LEU A 225 -3.25 -2.95 12.81
N GLN A 226 -2.29 -2.09 12.47
CA GLN A 226 -1.43 -1.42 13.44
C GLN A 226 -2.24 -0.54 14.41
N GLN A 227 -3.27 0.15 13.93
CA GLN A 227 -4.12 1.02 14.76
C GLN A 227 -5.31 0.30 15.41
N MET A 228 -5.63 -0.93 15.03
CA MET A 228 -6.78 -1.66 15.57
C MET A 228 -6.55 -2.09 17.03
N THR A 229 -7.29 -1.49 17.95
CA THR A 229 -7.30 -1.83 19.38
C THR A 229 -8.70 -2.27 19.81
N GLU A 230 -8.82 -2.85 21.00
CA GLU A 230 -10.14 -3.15 21.59
C GLU A 230 -11.00 -1.89 21.70
N ALA A 231 -10.38 -0.75 22.07
CA ALA A 231 -11.06 0.54 22.13
C ALA A 231 -11.59 0.99 20.76
N VAL A 232 -10.83 0.78 19.68
CA VAL A 232 -11.31 1.07 18.31
C VAL A 232 -12.44 0.12 17.92
N ALA A 233 -12.27 -1.19 18.17
CA ALA A 233 -13.25 -2.22 17.84
C ALA A 233 -14.57 -2.11 18.63
N ALA A 234 -14.59 -1.37 19.74
CA ALA A 234 -15.79 -1.09 20.53
C ALA A 234 -16.61 0.11 20.01
N ARG A 235 -16.08 0.90 19.06
CA ARG A 235 -16.78 2.08 18.53
C ARG A 235 -17.87 1.67 17.52
N SER A 236 -18.72 2.61 17.12
CA SER A 236 -19.63 2.38 15.98
C SER A 236 -18.91 2.52 14.63
N ALA A 237 -17.95 3.44 14.57
CA ALA A 237 -17.14 3.72 13.40
C ALA A 237 -15.81 4.36 13.82
N HIS A 238 -14.80 4.27 12.94
CA HIS A 238 -13.49 4.89 13.15
C HIS A 238 -12.80 5.22 11.83
N LEU A 239 -12.19 6.39 11.73
CA LEU A 239 -11.27 6.76 10.66
C LEU A 239 -9.83 6.52 11.13
N PHE A 240 -9.14 5.58 10.49
CA PHE A 240 -7.72 5.34 10.75
C PHE A 240 -6.89 6.51 10.25
N THR A 241 -5.79 6.82 10.95
CA THR A 241 -4.83 7.83 10.48
C THR A 241 -4.15 7.30 9.21
N PRO A 242 -4.36 7.91 8.03
CA PRO A 242 -3.75 7.42 6.80
C PRO A 242 -2.23 7.52 6.85
N ARG A 243 -1.53 6.58 6.20
CA ARG A 243 -0.09 6.76 5.93
C ARG A 243 0.15 7.93 4.97
N SER A 244 1.40 8.39 4.92
CA SER A 244 1.78 9.39 3.92
C SER A 244 1.62 8.81 2.51
N ALA A 245 0.96 9.56 1.63
CA ALA A 245 0.79 9.20 0.23
C ALA A 245 1.90 9.85 -0.62
N ILE A 246 2.35 9.18 -1.67
CA ILE A 246 3.24 9.79 -2.66
C ILE A 246 2.42 10.14 -3.88
N ARG A 247 2.60 11.35 -4.42
CA ARG A 247 1.91 11.87 -5.61
C ARG A 247 2.38 11.19 -6.90
N TYR A 248 2.22 9.86 -6.99
CA TYR A 248 2.64 9.08 -8.15
C TYR A 248 1.70 9.29 -9.34
N ARG A 249 2.31 9.44 -10.52
CA ARG A 249 1.64 9.30 -11.82
C ARG A 249 2.13 8.01 -12.48
N TYR A 250 1.42 6.91 -12.27
CA TYR A 250 1.54 5.76 -13.18
C TYR A 250 0.17 5.37 -13.66
N ARG A 251 0.14 4.95 -14.92
CA ARG A 251 -1.05 4.36 -15.52
C ARG A 251 -1.18 2.96 -14.94
N ALA A 252 -1.72 2.86 -13.72
CA ALA A 252 -2.40 1.63 -13.35
C ALA A 252 -3.44 1.39 -14.45
N GLY A 253 -3.55 0.18 -14.99
CA GLY A 253 -4.80 -0.22 -15.62
C GLY A 253 -5.92 0.20 -14.65
N PHE A 254 -6.93 0.94 -15.14
CA PHE A 254 -7.88 1.69 -14.31
C PHE A 254 -8.28 0.93 -13.03
N GLY A 255 -7.67 1.23 -11.89
CA GLY A 255 -7.81 0.42 -10.67
C GLY A 255 -9.14 0.65 -9.95
N GLY A 256 -9.82 -0.45 -9.60
CA GLY A 256 -11.13 -0.57 -8.96
C GLY A 256 -11.74 -1.93 -9.32
N ILE A 257 -12.95 -2.26 -8.84
CA ILE A 257 -13.70 -3.49 -9.27
C ILE A 257 -13.85 -3.53 -10.82
N GLU A 258 -13.74 -2.38 -11.49
CA GLU A 258 -13.76 -2.27 -12.95
C GLU A 258 -12.38 -2.47 -13.62
N GLY A 259 -11.27 -2.42 -12.87
CA GLY A 259 -9.91 -2.64 -13.35
C GLY A 259 -9.53 -4.09 -13.59
N GLU A 260 -10.32 -5.01 -13.05
CA GLU A 260 -10.19 -6.45 -13.28
C GLU A 260 -10.61 -6.86 -14.71
N ARG A 261 -11.24 -5.97 -15.50
CA ARG A 261 -11.75 -6.31 -16.83
C ARG A 261 -10.69 -6.37 -17.93
N ASP A 262 -9.59 -5.63 -17.78
CA ASP A 262 -8.56 -5.45 -18.83
C ASP A 262 -7.16 -5.93 -18.42
N ALA A 263 -6.96 -6.35 -17.16
CA ALA A 263 -5.73 -7.03 -16.77
C ALA A 263 -5.80 -8.47 -17.28
N ALA A 264 -4.76 -8.90 -18.02
CA ALA A 264 -4.60 -10.33 -18.28
C ALA A 264 -4.58 -11.06 -16.93
N ALA A 265 -5.23 -12.23 -16.84
CA ALA A 265 -5.40 -12.97 -15.58
C ALA A 265 -4.06 -13.34 -14.90
N ASP A 266 -2.95 -13.24 -15.63
CA ASP A 266 -1.57 -13.51 -15.24
C ASP A 266 -0.70 -12.24 -15.03
N ALA A 267 -1.26 -11.03 -15.20
CA ALA A 267 -0.53 -9.79 -14.99
C ALA A 267 -0.46 -9.42 -13.49
N PRO A 268 0.67 -8.86 -13.00
CA PRO A 268 0.74 -8.33 -11.65
C PRO A 268 -0.28 -7.22 -11.43
N VAL A 269 -1.12 -7.37 -10.40
CA VAL A 269 -2.06 -6.34 -9.97
C VAL A 269 -1.32 -5.36 -9.07
N TYR A 270 -1.15 -4.13 -9.55
CA TYR A 270 -0.60 -3.05 -8.74
C TYR A 270 -1.73 -2.27 -8.05
N PRO A 271 -1.53 -1.77 -6.83
CA PRO A 271 -2.49 -0.86 -6.21
C PRO A 271 -2.72 0.36 -7.10
N ALA A 272 -3.87 1.02 -6.99
CA ALA A 272 -4.09 2.28 -7.69
C ALA A 272 -3.20 3.38 -7.10
N ALA A 273 -2.69 4.27 -7.95
CA ALA A 273 -1.97 5.46 -7.48
C ALA A 273 -2.93 6.37 -6.69
N GLY A 274 -2.61 6.64 -5.43
CA GLY A 274 -3.45 7.50 -4.58
C GLY A 274 -3.12 7.41 -3.11
N ALA A 275 -3.84 8.21 -2.32
CA ALA A 275 -3.85 8.12 -0.87
C ALA A 275 -4.85 7.05 -0.43
N MET A 276 -4.34 5.98 0.19
CA MET A 276 -5.18 4.95 0.82
C MET A 276 -5.75 5.51 2.12
N ILE A 277 -7.07 5.47 2.23
CA ILE A 277 -7.83 5.98 3.37
C ILE A 277 -8.73 4.85 3.84
N ASP A 278 -8.47 4.36 5.04
CA ASP A 278 -9.20 3.27 5.64
C ASP A 278 -10.12 3.77 6.76
N TYR A 279 -11.31 3.18 6.84
CA TYR A 279 -12.24 3.40 7.94
C TYR A 279 -12.92 2.10 8.32
N TRP A 280 -13.31 1.99 9.58
CA TRP A 280 -14.00 0.82 10.13
C TRP A 280 -15.43 1.15 10.52
N LEU A 281 -16.34 0.21 10.31
CA LEU A 281 -17.75 0.28 10.70
C LEU A 281 -18.13 -0.99 11.47
N SER A 282 -18.72 -0.87 12.65
CA SER A 282 -19.16 -2.02 13.47
C SER A 282 -20.45 -2.65 12.95
N ALA A 283 -21.24 -1.90 12.18
CA ALA A 283 -22.45 -2.33 11.52
C ALA A 283 -22.59 -1.59 10.17
N PRO A 284 -23.40 -2.09 9.22
CA PRO A 284 -23.66 -1.37 7.98
C PRO A 284 -24.25 0.02 8.26
N ALA A 285 -23.77 1.03 7.54
CA ALA A 285 -24.28 2.40 7.65
C ALA A 285 -25.21 2.74 6.49
N SER A 286 -26.26 3.55 6.74
CA SER A 286 -27.18 4.01 5.69
C SER A 286 -26.51 4.98 4.72
N ALA A 287 -25.64 5.86 5.24
CA ALA A 287 -24.80 6.74 4.47
C ALA A 287 -23.49 7.03 5.21
N VAL A 288 -22.39 7.15 4.46
CA VAL A 288 -21.10 7.67 4.93
C VAL A 288 -20.60 8.74 3.97
N SER A 289 -19.86 9.71 4.50
CA SER A 289 -19.17 10.73 3.70
C SER A 289 -17.71 10.87 4.10
N LEU A 290 -16.90 11.28 3.13
CA LEU A 290 -15.47 11.50 3.28
C LEU A 290 -15.10 12.78 2.54
N GLU A 291 -14.48 13.71 3.24
CA GLU A 291 -14.04 14.99 2.72
C GLU A 291 -12.53 15.09 2.85
N ILE A 292 -11.90 15.61 1.81
CA ILE A 292 -10.49 16.00 1.82
C ILE A 292 -10.43 17.50 2.00
N LEU A 293 -9.68 17.95 2.99
CA LEU A 293 -9.49 19.34 3.32
C LEU A 293 -8.03 19.73 3.08
N ASP A 294 -7.81 20.94 2.58
CA ASP A 294 -6.48 21.54 2.55
C ASP A 294 -6.00 21.97 3.95
N ASP A 295 -4.80 22.53 4.02
CA ASP A 295 -4.18 23.05 5.24
C ASP A 295 -4.98 24.20 5.90
N ARG A 296 -5.85 24.87 5.15
CA ARG A 296 -6.74 25.95 5.61
C ARG A 296 -8.11 25.44 6.07
N GLY A 297 -8.39 24.15 5.93
CA GLY A 297 -9.69 23.56 6.25
C GLY A 297 -10.74 23.74 5.15
N THR A 298 -10.34 24.12 3.93
CA THR A 298 -11.22 24.18 2.77
C THR A 298 -11.44 22.78 2.23
N VAL A 299 -12.70 22.38 2.03
CA VAL A 299 -13.01 21.10 1.37
C VAL A 299 -12.59 21.18 -0.10
N VAL A 300 -11.60 20.40 -0.48
CA VAL A 300 -11.10 20.32 -1.87
C VAL A 300 -11.74 19.17 -2.65
N ARG A 301 -12.24 18.16 -1.93
CA ARG A 301 -12.98 17.00 -2.48
C ARG A 301 -13.95 16.45 -1.45
N SER A 302 -15.10 15.98 -1.90
CA SER A 302 -16.06 15.22 -1.10
C SER A 302 -16.51 13.95 -1.83
N PHE A 303 -16.77 12.91 -1.04
CA PHE A 303 -17.18 11.57 -1.46
C PHE A 303 -18.30 11.07 -0.54
N THR A 304 -19.24 10.30 -1.08
CA THR A 304 -20.40 9.78 -0.33
C THR A 304 -20.77 8.37 -0.81
N SER A 305 -21.38 7.57 0.06
CA SER A 305 -21.98 6.29 -0.30
C SER A 305 -23.41 6.43 -0.89
N ASP A 306 -24.05 7.58 -0.66
CA ASP A 306 -25.42 7.90 -1.08
C ASP A 306 -25.42 8.90 -2.25
N SER A 307 -25.88 8.46 -3.42
CA SER A 307 -25.95 9.26 -4.64
C SER A 307 -27.05 10.34 -4.64
N SER A 308 -28.01 10.27 -3.72
CA SER A 308 -29.17 11.18 -3.65
C SER A 308 -28.93 12.45 -2.83
N ARG A 309 -27.95 12.44 -1.92
CA ARG A 309 -27.60 13.55 -1.00
C ARG A 309 -26.49 14.48 -1.51
N ASP A 310 -26.15 14.37 -2.80
CA ASP A 310 -25.12 15.18 -3.46
C ASP A 310 -25.70 16.58 -3.84
N THR A 311 -25.99 17.41 -2.83
CA THR A 311 -26.66 18.72 -2.99
C THR A 311 -25.72 19.93 -2.91
N THR A 312 -24.41 19.72 -2.75
CA THR A 312 -23.44 20.81 -2.62
C THR A 312 -23.00 21.38 -3.97
N THR A 313 -23.07 22.71 -4.12
CA THR A 313 -22.50 23.49 -5.23
C THR A 313 -20.97 23.44 -5.30
N THR A 314 -20.32 22.83 -4.31
CA THR A 314 -18.89 22.56 -4.25
C THR A 314 -18.58 21.11 -4.65
N ALA A 315 -18.11 20.93 -5.89
CA ALA A 315 -17.04 19.99 -6.25
C ALA A 315 -16.99 18.62 -5.52
N ALA A 316 -17.98 17.73 -5.71
CA ALA A 316 -17.91 16.33 -5.28
C ALA A 316 -17.83 15.38 -6.50
N ALA A 317 -16.92 14.39 -6.48
CA ALA A 317 -16.87 13.37 -7.54
C ALA A 317 -16.73 11.91 -7.05
N THR A 318 -17.74 11.12 -7.43
CA THR A 318 -17.70 9.85 -8.23
C THR A 318 -17.04 8.57 -7.75
N THR A 319 -16.42 8.46 -6.58
CA THR A 319 -16.16 7.11 -6.03
C THR A 319 -17.14 6.83 -4.91
N ARG A 320 -18.00 5.83 -5.12
CA ARG A 320 -18.97 5.40 -4.12
C ARG A 320 -18.22 4.81 -2.94
N LEU A 321 -18.35 5.44 -1.78
CA LEU A 321 -17.82 4.89 -0.54
C LEU A 321 -18.56 3.59 -0.19
N SER A 322 -17.83 2.65 0.39
CA SER A 322 -18.41 1.39 0.88
C SER A 322 -18.93 1.60 2.30
N ALA A 323 -20.19 1.26 2.54
CA ALA A 323 -20.81 1.33 3.87
C ALA A 323 -20.96 -0.07 4.50
N ARG A 324 -20.04 -0.98 4.20
CA ARG A 324 -20.07 -2.38 4.68
C ARG A 324 -19.50 -2.48 6.09
N ILE A 325 -19.98 -3.45 6.85
CA ILE A 325 -19.39 -3.83 8.13
C ILE A 325 -17.90 -4.22 7.96
N GLY A 326 -17.07 -3.86 8.93
CA GLY A 326 -15.63 -4.12 8.93
C GLY A 326 -14.80 -2.96 8.39
N VAL A 327 -13.56 -3.25 8.00
CA VAL A 327 -12.64 -2.28 7.41
C VAL A 327 -12.99 -2.04 5.95
N ASN A 328 -13.07 -0.78 5.56
CA ASN A 328 -13.34 -0.31 4.21
C ASN A 328 -12.18 0.56 3.75
N ARG A 329 -11.67 0.30 2.55
CA ARG A 329 -10.60 1.09 1.93
C ARG A 329 -11.16 1.98 0.83
N PHE A 330 -10.80 3.25 0.86
CA PHE A 330 -11.01 4.20 -0.22
C PHE A 330 -9.66 4.75 -0.69
N ILE A 331 -9.46 4.85 -2.01
CA ILE A 331 -8.25 5.44 -2.59
C ILE A 331 -8.62 6.78 -3.21
N TRP A 332 -8.13 7.87 -2.62
CA TRP A 332 -8.21 9.18 -3.27
C TRP A 332 -7.10 9.27 -4.32
N ASP A 333 -7.48 9.42 -5.59
CA ASP A 333 -6.57 9.58 -6.73
C ASP A 333 -5.79 10.90 -6.73
N MET A 334 -5.89 11.66 -5.63
CA MET A 334 -5.22 12.93 -5.38
C MET A 334 -5.69 14.04 -6.35
N LYS A 335 -6.75 13.84 -7.12
CA LYS A 335 -7.29 14.88 -8.01
C LYS A 335 -8.28 15.76 -7.28
N LEU A 336 -8.23 17.05 -7.60
CA LEU A 336 -9.25 18.03 -7.28
C LEU A 336 -10.46 17.84 -8.19
N ALA A 337 -11.50 18.67 -8.03
CA ALA A 337 -12.61 18.66 -8.98
C ALA A 337 -12.16 19.10 -10.38
N GLY A 338 -12.60 18.35 -11.38
CA GLY A 338 -12.41 18.66 -12.80
C GLY A 338 -13.42 19.65 -13.33
N PRO A 339 -13.39 19.91 -14.65
CA PRO A 339 -14.26 20.89 -15.26
C PRO A 339 -15.72 20.41 -15.24
N TRP A 340 -16.65 21.35 -15.14
CA TRP A 340 -18.08 21.08 -15.21
C TRP A 340 -18.47 20.45 -16.55
N THR A 341 -19.35 19.46 -16.56
CA THR A 341 -19.97 18.91 -17.78
C THR A 341 -21.47 18.71 -17.59
N ALA A 342 -22.24 18.68 -18.69
CA ALA A 342 -23.69 18.49 -18.66
C ALA A 342 -24.10 17.17 -17.99
N ASP A 343 -23.40 16.09 -18.36
CA ASP A 343 -23.68 14.73 -17.90
C ASP A 343 -23.06 14.46 -16.51
N SER A 344 -22.28 15.41 -15.99
CA SER A 344 -21.60 15.28 -14.72
C SER A 344 -21.34 16.66 -14.13
N LEU A 345 -22.25 17.08 -13.24
CA LEU A 345 -22.04 18.15 -12.26
C LEU A 345 -20.75 17.94 -11.43
N ARG A 346 -20.22 16.71 -11.46
CA ARG A 346 -19.17 16.14 -10.62
C ARG A 346 -17.74 16.36 -11.12
N GLY A 347 -17.55 16.91 -12.32
CA GLY A 347 -16.24 17.23 -12.91
C GLY A 347 -15.16 16.14 -12.76
N ARG A 348 -15.11 15.20 -13.71
CA ARG A 348 -14.02 14.19 -13.78
C ARG A 348 -12.72 14.82 -14.28
N ASN A 349 -11.58 14.19 -14.01
CA ASN A 349 -10.25 14.61 -14.50
C ASN A 349 -9.79 16.00 -14.02
N GLY A 350 -9.93 16.28 -12.72
CA GLY A 350 -9.33 17.46 -12.12
C GLY A 350 -7.80 17.43 -12.07
N PRO A 351 -7.16 18.57 -11.74
CA PRO A 351 -5.73 18.62 -11.53
C PRO A 351 -5.32 17.91 -10.24
N LEU A 352 -4.09 17.41 -10.19
CA LEU A 352 -3.57 16.77 -8.98
C LEU A 352 -3.27 17.81 -7.89
N ALA A 353 -3.69 17.47 -6.67
CA ALA A 353 -3.38 18.18 -5.44
C ALA A 353 -1.87 18.26 -5.20
N THR A 354 -1.36 19.42 -4.77
CA THR A 354 0.07 19.65 -4.51
C THR A 354 0.58 18.83 -3.33
N PRO A 355 1.86 18.41 -3.32
CA PRO A 355 2.49 17.90 -2.11
C PRO A 355 2.32 18.88 -0.93
N GLY A 356 2.02 18.36 0.25
CA GLY A 356 1.73 19.17 1.44
C GLY A 356 0.80 18.47 2.42
N ALA A 357 0.39 19.23 3.45
CA ALA A 357 -0.53 18.76 4.48
C ALA A 357 -1.99 18.89 4.00
N TYR A 358 -2.73 17.82 4.21
CA TYR A 358 -4.18 17.74 4.03
C TYR A 358 -4.79 17.13 5.29
N ARG A 359 -6.12 17.14 5.36
CA ARG A 359 -6.89 16.39 6.36
C ARG A 359 -7.97 15.59 5.67
N VAL A 360 -8.29 14.44 6.24
CA VAL A 360 -9.42 13.61 5.84
C VAL A 360 -10.46 13.72 6.94
N ARG A 361 -11.66 14.19 6.61
CA ARG A 361 -12.81 14.18 7.51
C ARG A 361 -13.78 13.10 7.07
N PHE A 362 -14.12 12.19 7.97
CA PHE A 362 -15.06 11.09 7.71
C PHE A 362 -16.27 11.23 8.62
N THR A 363 -17.46 11.00 8.07
CA THR A 363 -18.72 11.04 8.80
C THR A 363 -19.53 9.77 8.56
N ALA A 364 -20.03 9.16 9.64
CA ALA A 364 -20.91 8.00 9.62
C ALA A 364 -21.96 8.12 10.73
N GLY A 365 -23.22 8.36 10.36
CA GLY A 365 -24.27 8.72 11.32
C GLY A 365 -23.92 10.02 12.05
N ASP A 366 -23.93 9.98 13.39
CA ASP A 366 -23.57 11.12 14.24
C ASP A 366 -22.06 11.24 14.51
N MET A 367 -21.26 10.26 14.05
CA MET A 367 -19.81 10.28 14.23
C MET A 367 -19.16 11.09 13.11
N THR A 368 -18.32 12.06 13.50
CA THR A 368 -17.39 12.74 12.59
C THR A 368 -15.98 12.69 13.16
N GLU A 369 -15.02 12.20 12.39
CA GLU A 369 -13.59 12.19 12.73
C GLU A 369 -12.76 12.89 11.67
N THR A 370 -11.62 13.45 12.06
CA THR A 370 -10.68 14.08 11.15
C THR A 370 -9.27 13.62 11.44
N GLN A 371 -8.57 13.11 10.42
CA GLN A 371 -7.19 12.64 10.51
C GLN A 371 -6.28 13.42 9.57
N PRO A 372 -4.99 13.62 9.93
CA PRO A 372 -4.02 14.24 9.02
C PRO A 372 -3.69 13.31 7.85
N LEU A 373 -3.41 13.90 6.68
CA LEU A 373 -2.90 13.20 5.50
C LEU A 373 -1.74 14.02 4.92
N LEU A 374 -0.56 13.42 4.85
CA LEU A 374 0.60 14.04 4.22
C LEU A 374 0.76 13.52 2.79
N LEU A 375 0.77 14.44 1.82
CA LEU A 375 1.07 14.13 0.43
C LEU A 375 2.53 14.52 0.11
N LEU A 376 3.34 13.52 -0.22
CA LEU A 376 4.74 13.67 -0.57
C LEU A 376 4.93 13.84 -2.09
N ALA A 377 5.95 14.59 -2.48
CA ALA A 377 6.36 14.70 -3.87
C ALA A 377 6.90 13.34 -4.38
N ASP A 378 6.70 13.05 -5.66
CA ASP A 378 7.35 11.91 -6.30
C ASP A 378 8.87 12.14 -6.31
N PRO A 379 9.68 11.26 -5.69
CA PRO A 379 11.13 11.45 -5.61
C PRO A 379 11.83 11.45 -6.99
N ARG A 380 11.19 10.90 -8.02
CA ARG A 380 11.70 10.93 -9.40
C ARG A 380 11.52 12.32 -10.00
N VAL A 381 10.33 12.90 -9.84
CA VAL A 381 9.99 14.26 -10.30
C VAL A 381 10.85 15.30 -9.58
N ALA A 382 11.10 15.11 -8.27
CA ALA A 382 11.99 15.96 -7.51
C ALA A 382 13.44 15.89 -8.02
N ARG A 383 13.92 14.70 -8.42
CA ARG A 383 15.25 14.50 -9.02
C ARG A 383 15.39 15.24 -10.37
N ASP A 384 14.29 15.35 -11.11
CA ASP A 384 14.24 16.08 -12.39
C ASP A 384 14.11 17.61 -12.20
N GLY A 385 14.21 18.11 -10.97
CA GLY A 385 14.22 19.55 -10.66
C GLY A 385 12.83 20.20 -10.57
N ILE A 386 11.75 19.41 -10.58
CA ILE A 386 10.39 19.92 -10.39
C ILE A 386 10.10 20.01 -8.88
N SER A 387 10.06 21.24 -8.36
CA SER A 387 9.85 21.51 -6.94
C SER A 387 8.36 21.54 -6.54
N SER A 388 8.06 21.43 -5.25
CA SER A 388 6.69 21.64 -4.74
C SER A 388 6.12 23.01 -5.12
N ALA A 389 6.96 24.05 -5.17
CA ALA A 389 6.56 25.39 -5.59
C ALA A 389 6.14 25.41 -7.07
N THR A 390 6.92 24.75 -7.94
CA THR A 390 6.58 24.56 -9.36
C THR A 390 5.25 23.83 -9.53
N LEU A 391 5.00 22.78 -8.74
CA LEU A 391 3.73 22.07 -8.77
C LEU A 391 2.56 22.96 -8.29
N GLY A 392 2.82 23.89 -7.36
CA GLY A 392 1.86 24.91 -6.93
C GLY A 392 1.49 25.88 -8.04
N GLU A 393 2.48 26.41 -8.76
CA GLU A 393 2.27 27.26 -9.94
C GLU A 393 1.48 26.52 -11.03
N GLN A 394 1.85 25.26 -11.29
CA GLN A 394 1.15 24.40 -12.24
C GLN A 394 -0.31 24.17 -11.83
N LEU A 395 -0.57 23.88 -10.55
CA LEU A 395 -1.93 23.68 -10.05
C LEU A 395 -2.77 24.95 -10.23
N ALA A 396 -2.24 26.12 -9.83
CA ALA A 396 -2.93 27.40 -9.97
C ALA A 396 -3.27 27.70 -11.44
N TYR A 397 -2.34 27.42 -12.36
CA TYR A 397 -2.59 27.53 -13.79
C TYR A 397 -3.68 26.55 -14.27
N ASN A 398 -3.56 25.27 -13.92
CA ASN A 398 -4.51 24.24 -14.35
C ASN A 398 -5.93 24.47 -13.82
N LEU A 399 -6.10 25.06 -12.63
CA LEU A 399 -7.41 25.47 -12.12
C LEU A 399 -8.06 26.55 -12.99
N ARG A 400 -7.29 27.54 -13.46
CA ARG A 400 -7.80 28.56 -14.40
C ARG A 400 -8.20 27.97 -15.75
N VAL A 401 -7.40 27.04 -16.29
CA VAL A 401 -7.74 26.36 -17.55
C VAL A 401 -8.95 25.43 -17.37
N ARG A 402 -9.07 24.74 -16.23
CA ARG A 402 -10.26 23.95 -15.87
C ARG A 402 -11.54 24.80 -15.88
N ASP A 403 -11.47 26.00 -15.32
CA ASP A 403 -12.62 26.91 -15.27
C ASP A 403 -12.98 27.39 -16.68
N LEU A 404 -11.97 27.67 -17.52
CA LEU A 404 -12.18 27.97 -18.94
C LEU A 404 -12.85 26.80 -19.70
N VAL A 405 -12.47 25.55 -19.44
CA VAL A 405 -13.15 24.36 -19.98
C VAL A 405 -14.61 24.32 -19.52
N SER A 406 -14.86 24.62 -18.24
CA SER A 406 -16.21 24.63 -17.66
C SER A 406 -17.10 25.67 -18.34
N ASP A 407 -16.58 26.87 -18.57
CA ASP A 407 -17.30 27.94 -19.26
C ASP A 407 -17.62 27.57 -20.71
N ALA A 408 -16.65 27.00 -21.42
CA ALA A 408 -16.87 26.51 -22.78
C ALA A 408 -17.95 25.41 -22.83
N ASN A 409 -17.93 24.48 -21.87
CA ASN A 409 -18.94 23.42 -21.76
C ASN A 409 -20.33 24.00 -21.50
N ARG A 410 -20.47 24.97 -20.59
CA ARG A 410 -21.75 25.66 -20.33
C ARG A 410 -22.26 26.38 -21.57
N ALA A 411 -21.39 27.11 -22.27
CA ALA A 411 -21.75 27.80 -23.50
C ALA A 411 -22.28 26.84 -24.58
N VAL A 412 -21.63 25.68 -24.76
CA VAL A 412 -22.08 24.65 -25.70
C VAL A 412 -23.42 24.06 -25.30
N VAL A 413 -23.66 23.83 -24.01
CA VAL A 413 -24.96 23.33 -23.51
C VAL A 413 -26.07 24.36 -23.74
N SER A 414 -25.83 25.62 -23.40
CA SER A 414 -26.77 26.71 -23.65
C SER A 414 -27.09 26.84 -25.15
N LEU A 415 -26.08 26.73 -26.02
CA LEU A 415 -26.25 26.80 -27.47
C LEU A 415 -27.07 25.61 -28.01
N LYS A 416 -26.83 24.40 -27.51
CA LYS A 416 -27.65 23.21 -27.86
C LYS A 416 -29.10 23.39 -27.43
N ALA A 417 -29.35 23.93 -26.24
CA ALA A 417 -30.69 24.23 -25.76
C ALA A 417 -31.38 25.30 -26.64
N ALA A 418 -30.66 26.38 -27.00
CA ALA A 418 -31.16 27.40 -27.91
C ALA A 418 -31.53 26.83 -29.28
N ARG A 419 -30.67 25.97 -29.86
CA ARG A 419 -30.94 25.29 -31.13
C ARG A 419 -32.17 24.39 -31.06
N ALA A 420 -32.35 23.65 -29.98
CA ALA A 420 -33.52 22.80 -29.78
C ALA A 420 -34.83 23.62 -29.73
N ARG A 421 -34.78 24.82 -29.16
CA ARG A 421 -35.94 25.70 -29.02
C ARG A 421 -36.24 26.53 -30.27
N LEU A 422 -35.22 27.10 -30.89
CA LEU A 422 -35.35 28.11 -31.95
C LEU A 422 -35.06 27.57 -33.37
N GLY A 423 -34.56 26.35 -33.48
CA GLY A 423 -34.02 25.81 -34.73
C GLY A 423 -32.64 26.39 -35.10
N PRO A 424 -32.08 26.02 -36.27
CA PRO A 424 -30.74 26.42 -36.70
C PRO A 424 -30.75 27.81 -37.35
N THR A 425 -30.89 28.87 -36.57
CA THR A 425 -30.74 30.25 -37.09
C THR A 425 -29.29 30.49 -37.55
N ASP A 426 -29.08 31.49 -38.42
CA ASP A 426 -27.73 31.83 -38.92
C ASP A 426 -26.75 32.10 -37.78
N GLU A 427 -27.20 32.79 -36.73
CA GLU A 427 -26.39 33.08 -35.54
C GLU A 427 -26.05 31.80 -34.76
N ILE A 428 -27.02 30.89 -34.57
CA ILE A 428 -26.77 29.61 -33.90
C ILE A 428 -25.77 28.76 -34.69
N VAL A 429 -25.93 28.68 -36.02
CA VAL A 429 -25.02 27.92 -36.90
C VAL A 429 -23.60 28.53 -36.89
N ALA A 430 -23.50 29.87 -36.88
CA ALA A 430 -22.21 30.55 -36.77
C ALA A 430 -21.52 30.29 -35.43
N LEU A 431 -22.26 30.36 -34.32
CA LEU A 431 -21.76 30.06 -32.97
C LEU A 431 -21.34 28.60 -32.84
N GLU A 432 -22.10 27.65 -33.40
CA GLU A 432 -21.76 26.23 -33.38
C GLU A 432 -20.46 25.96 -34.14
N ARG A 433 -20.29 26.55 -35.33
CA ARG A 433 -19.07 26.42 -36.12
C ARG A 433 -17.84 26.97 -35.39
N ALA A 434 -18.02 28.00 -34.56
CA ALA A 434 -16.94 28.59 -33.78
C ALA A 434 -16.59 27.79 -32.51
N LEU A 435 -17.60 27.30 -31.78
CA LEU A 435 -17.42 26.67 -30.47
C LEU A 435 -17.21 25.15 -30.54
N VAL A 436 -17.95 24.45 -31.40
CA VAL A 436 -18.09 22.99 -31.38
C VAL A 436 -17.34 22.37 -32.55
N THR A 437 -16.53 21.35 -32.28
CA THR A 437 -15.91 20.54 -33.35
C THR A 437 -16.97 19.66 -34.01
N PRO A 438 -17.19 19.76 -35.33
CA PRO A 438 -18.11 18.89 -36.04
C PRO A 438 -17.69 17.43 -35.96
N ALA A 439 -18.65 16.51 -35.84
CA ALA A 439 -18.44 15.06 -35.87
C ALA A 439 -18.10 14.52 -37.28
N VAL A 440 -17.27 15.26 -38.03
CA VAL A 440 -16.77 14.92 -39.36
C VAL A 440 -15.28 14.69 -39.24
N ARG A 441 -14.76 13.65 -39.89
CA ARG A 441 -13.33 13.33 -39.87
C ARG A 441 -12.52 14.52 -40.42
N TYR A 442 -11.45 14.89 -39.72
CA TYR A 442 -10.58 16.03 -40.06
C TYR A 442 -11.27 17.40 -40.12
N SER A 443 -12.40 17.57 -39.43
CA SER A 443 -13.00 18.89 -39.25
C SER A 443 -12.05 19.82 -38.50
N ARG A 444 -12.14 21.12 -38.81
CA ARG A 444 -11.43 22.14 -38.04
C ARG A 444 -11.93 22.09 -36.59
N PRO A 445 -11.04 21.95 -35.58
CA PRO A 445 -11.47 21.95 -34.19
C PRO A 445 -12.16 23.27 -33.82
N GLY A 446 -13.27 23.17 -33.10
CA GLY A 446 -13.93 24.31 -32.49
C GLY A 446 -13.15 24.80 -31.26
N LEU A 447 -13.50 25.98 -30.77
CA LEU A 447 -12.83 26.61 -29.62
C LEU A 447 -12.83 25.71 -28.37
N GLN A 448 -13.93 24.98 -28.12
CA GLN A 448 -14.03 24.05 -26.99
C GLN A 448 -12.94 22.97 -27.03
N ALA A 449 -12.63 22.44 -28.22
CA ALA A 449 -11.59 21.42 -28.37
C ALA A 449 -10.18 21.99 -28.13
N HIS A 450 -9.91 23.23 -28.57
CA HIS A 450 -8.65 23.90 -28.27
C HIS A 450 -8.45 24.16 -26.77
N ILE A 451 -9.52 24.59 -26.08
CA ILE A 451 -9.51 24.79 -24.62
C ILE A 451 -9.26 23.45 -23.89
N ALA A 452 -9.99 22.40 -24.28
CA ALA A 452 -9.79 21.06 -23.70
C ALA A 452 -8.39 20.51 -23.97
N TYR A 453 -7.81 20.78 -25.14
CA TYR A 453 -6.46 20.36 -25.49
C TYR A 453 -5.40 21.04 -24.61
N LEU A 454 -5.51 22.35 -24.39
CA LEU A 454 -4.61 23.09 -23.49
C LEU A 454 -4.68 22.50 -22.06
N TYR A 455 -5.87 22.19 -21.58
CA TYR A 455 -6.06 21.55 -20.28
C TYR A 455 -5.40 20.17 -20.22
N GLY A 456 -5.63 19.32 -21.22
CA GLY A 456 -5.04 17.98 -21.28
C GLY A 456 -3.51 18.01 -21.29
N MET A 457 -2.92 18.91 -22.11
CA MET A 457 -1.48 19.10 -22.21
C MET A 457 -0.85 19.49 -20.87
N THR A 458 -1.44 20.47 -20.18
CA THR A 458 -0.87 21.04 -18.95
C THR A 458 -1.20 20.23 -17.70
N ASN A 459 -2.25 19.40 -17.74
CA ASN A 459 -2.63 18.51 -16.65
C ASN A 459 -2.03 17.08 -16.77
N GLY A 460 -1.55 16.70 -17.96
CA GLY A 460 -1.10 15.33 -18.26
C GLY A 460 0.20 14.89 -17.57
N ALA A 461 1.10 15.82 -17.25
CA ALA A 461 2.40 15.55 -16.62
C ALA A 461 2.71 16.56 -15.52
N ASP A 462 3.62 16.23 -14.63
CA ASP A 462 4.21 17.20 -13.70
C ASP A 462 5.31 17.97 -14.43
N GLN A 463 5.14 19.29 -14.56
CA GLN A 463 5.99 20.13 -15.42
C GLN A 463 5.94 21.60 -15.02
N ARG A 464 6.92 22.37 -15.47
CA ARG A 464 6.84 23.84 -15.48
C ARG A 464 5.85 24.27 -16.56
N ILE A 465 5.02 25.27 -16.28
CA ILE A 465 4.14 25.85 -17.30
C ILE A 465 4.98 26.68 -18.27
N GLY A 466 4.97 26.29 -19.55
CA GLY A 466 5.67 27.01 -20.61
C GLY A 466 4.99 28.33 -20.98
N ARG A 467 5.77 29.28 -21.51
CA ARG A 467 5.27 30.59 -21.97
C ARG A 467 4.12 30.46 -22.98
N ASP A 468 4.27 29.57 -23.96
CA ASP A 468 3.28 29.36 -25.01
C ASP A 468 1.93 28.88 -24.45
N ALA A 469 1.94 28.10 -23.36
CA ALA A 469 0.70 27.72 -22.69
C ALA A 469 0.00 28.94 -22.08
N VAL A 470 0.74 29.82 -21.41
CA VAL A 470 0.22 31.06 -20.81
C VAL A 470 -0.35 32.00 -21.87
N GLU A 471 0.38 32.22 -22.96
CA GLU A 471 -0.09 33.02 -24.10
C GLU A 471 -1.35 32.39 -24.71
N ARG A 472 -1.34 31.08 -24.94
CA ARG A 472 -2.49 30.36 -25.49
C ARG A 472 -3.71 30.41 -24.59
N TYR A 473 -3.56 30.38 -23.26
CA TYR A 473 -4.67 30.58 -22.33
C TYR A 473 -5.33 31.95 -22.52
N ALA A 474 -4.52 33.02 -22.61
CA ALA A 474 -5.03 34.37 -22.79
C ALA A 474 -5.82 34.52 -24.10
N GLU A 475 -5.28 33.99 -25.20
CA GLU A 475 -5.95 33.95 -26.51
C GLU A 475 -7.30 33.22 -26.44
N LEU A 476 -7.31 32.02 -25.84
CA LEU A 476 -8.51 31.19 -25.78
C LEU A 476 -9.59 31.77 -24.86
N ARG A 477 -9.19 32.38 -23.73
CA ARG A 477 -10.10 33.10 -22.83
C ARG A 477 -10.74 34.29 -23.55
N GLN A 478 -9.93 35.12 -24.22
CA GLN A 478 -10.43 36.27 -24.98
C GLN A 478 -11.39 35.83 -26.09
N ALA A 479 -11.05 34.76 -26.83
CA ALA A 479 -11.91 34.22 -27.87
C ALA A 479 -13.25 33.70 -27.30
N LEU A 480 -13.25 33.07 -26.13
CA LEU A 480 -14.49 32.60 -25.50
C LEU A 480 -15.32 33.78 -24.98
N ASP A 481 -14.70 34.77 -24.34
CA ASP A 481 -15.37 35.97 -23.84
C ASP A 481 -16.07 36.76 -24.94
N ALA A 482 -15.51 36.80 -26.15
CA ALA A 482 -16.14 37.41 -27.30
C ALA A 482 -17.42 36.68 -27.78
N LEU A 483 -17.54 35.38 -27.49
CA LEU A 483 -18.68 34.55 -27.90
C LEU A 483 -19.75 34.43 -26.81
N LEU A 484 -19.39 34.50 -25.53
CA LEU A 484 -20.32 34.30 -24.41
C LEU A 484 -21.57 35.23 -24.45
N PRO A 485 -21.45 36.55 -24.70
CA PRO A 485 -22.63 37.42 -24.80
C PRO A 485 -23.57 37.04 -25.94
N ARG A 486 -23.02 36.57 -27.07
CA ARG A 486 -23.79 36.12 -28.23
C ARG A 486 -24.52 34.81 -27.95
N VAL A 487 -23.85 33.87 -27.27
CA VAL A 487 -24.48 32.63 -26.78
C VAL A 487 -25.60 32.94 -25.79
N ALA A 488 -25.41 33.90 -24.88
CA ALA A 488 -26.46 34.33 -23.97
C ALA A 488 -27.65 34.98 -24.72
N GLY A 489 -27.38 35.75 -25.77
CA GLY A 489 -28.39 36.39 -26.61
C GLY A 489 -29.32 35.40 -27.33
N VAL A 490 -28.83 34.21 -27.70
CA VAL A 490 -29.66 33.13 -28.27
C VAL A 490 -30.26 32.20 -27.19
N GLY A 491 -29.67 32.20 -25.98
CA GLY A 491 -29.98 31.28 -24.89
C GLY A 491 -30.93 31.80 -23.80
N GLY A 492 -31.20 33.10 -23.71
CA GLY A 492 -32.17 33.67 -22.76
C GLY A 492 -33.61 33.18 -23.01
N PRO A 493 -34.53 33.22 -22.03
CA PRO A 493 -35.96 33.02 -22.29
C PRO A 493 -36.46 33.93 -23.41
#